data_AF-A0A948ZX83-F1
#
_entry.id   AF-A0A948ZX83-F1
#
_cell.length_a   1.000
_cell.length_b   1.000
_cell.length_c   1.000
_cell.angle_alpha   90.00
_cell.angle_beta   90.00
_cell.angle_gamma   90.00
#
_symmetry.space_group_name_H-M   'P 1'
#
loop_
_entity.id
_entity.type
_entity.pdbx_description
1 polymer ?
#
loop_
_entity_poly.entity_id
_entity_poly.type
_entity_poly.pdbx_seq_one_letter_code
_entity_poly.pdbx_strand_id
1 'polypeptide(L)' 'MKTGNNKTTGPEDNRQPPVEGDCHESLTIKIRPDLYRAYQRCSWIIINETGRSQLDIMQEMVEDFLIKHGC' A
#
# COMPACT_ATOMS: atom_id res chain seq x y z
N MET A 1 42.54 -6.72 -40.05
CA MET A 1 42.56 -8.18 -39.79
C MET A 1 43.06 -8.41 -38.37
N LYS A 2 42.33 -9.26 -37.62
CA LYS A 2 42.62 -9.91 -36.33
C LYS A 2 42.71 -9.00 -35.09
N THR A 3 41.66 -8.95 -34.25
CA THR A 3 41.20 -9.93 -33.23
C THR A 3 41.92 -9.75 -31.91
N GLY A 4 41.18 -9.28 -30.91
CA GLY A 4 41.51 -9.33 -29.49
C GLY A 4 40.22 -9.21 -28.69
N ASN A 5 39.40 -10.27 -28.69
CA ASN A 5 38.22 -10.37 -27.83
C ASN A 5 38.50 -11.38 -26.74
N ASN A 6 38.70 -10.87 -25.54
CA ASN A 6 38.65 -11.64 -24.32
C ASN A 6 38.23 -10.71 -23.19
N LYS A 7 36.94 -10.71 -22.87
CA LYS A 7 36.54 -10.57 -21.47
C LYS A 7 35.18 -11.22 -21.23
N THR A 8 35.26 -12.35 -20.54
CA THR A 8 34.19 -13.04 -19.84
C THR A 8 33.56 -12.10 -18.81
N THR A 9 32.25 -11.92 -18.88
CA THR A 9 31.39 -11.45 -17.78
C THR A 9 30.05 -12.11 -18.05
N GLY A 10 29.73 -13.22 -17.39
CA GLY A 10 29.13 -13.20 -16.05
C GLY A 10 27.65 -13.62 -16.23
N PRO A 11 27.06 -14.38 -15.29
CA PRO A 11 25.77 -15.03 -15.53
C PRO A 11 24.69 -13.97 -15.72
N GLU A 12 23.79 -14.24 -16.67
CA GLU A 12 22.61 -13.43 -16.95
C GLU A 12 21.88 -13.14 -15.63
N ASP A 13 21.95 -11.87 -15.22
CA ASP A 13 21.22 -11.33 -14.09
C ASP A 13 19.74 -11.45 -14.44
N ASN A 14 19.15 -12.60 -14.10
CA ASN A 14 17.71 -12.83 -14.05
C ASN A 14 17.14 -12.05 -12.86
N ARG A 15 17.40 -10.74 -12.84
CA ARG A 15 16.73 -9.81 -11.95
C ARG A 15 15.33 -9.66 -12.49
N GLN A 16 14.46 -10.55 -12.07
CA GLN A 16 13.03 -10.28 -12.11
C GLN A 16 12.84 -8.90 -11.47
N PRO A 17 12.13 -7.97 -12.14
CA PRO A 17 11.81 -6.69 -11.53
C PRO A 17 11.13 -6.96 -10.18
N PRO A 18 11.37 -6.11 -9.16
CA PRO A 18 10.77 -6.33 -7.86
C PRO A 18 9.26 -6.38 -8.06
N VAL A 19 8.66 -7.49 -7.65
CA VAL A 19 7.22 -7.70 -7.60
C VAL A 19 6.63 -6.43 -7.01
N GLU A 20 5.70 -5.79 -7.74
CA GLU A 20 5.03 -4.55 -7.33
C GLU A 20 4.37 -4.82 -5.97
N GLY A 21 5.12 -4.52 -4.92
CA GLY A 21 4.75 -4.81 -3.54
C GLY A 21 3.89 -3.67 -3.07
N ASP A 22 2.62 -3.98 -2.85
CA ASP A 22 1.65 -3.23 -2.03
C ASP A 22 2.16 -1.87 -1.52
N CYS A 23 2.07 -0.84 -2.38
CA CYS A 23 2.65 0.49 -2.14
C CYS A 23 1.80 1.30 -1.16
N HIS A 24 1.73 0.86 0.10
CA HIS A 24 1.00 1.56 1.15
C HIS A 24 1.93 2.35 2.06
N GLU A 25 1.55 3.61 2.33
CA GLU A 25 2.23 4.49 3.27
C GLU A 25 1.44 4.61 4.58
N SER A 26 2.16 4.76 5.69
CA SER A 26 1.54 4.84 7.03
C SER A 26 1.19 6.27 7.41
N LEU A 27 -0.08 6.52 7.73
CA LEU A 27 -0.57 7.80 8.25
C LEU A 27 -1.02 7.65 9.72
N THR A 28 -0.44 8.45 10.62
CA THR A 28 -0.85 8.50 12.03
C THR A 28 -1.74 9.71 12.28
N ILE A 29 -2.96 9.50 12.77
CA ILE A 29 -3.96 10.55 13.06
C ILE A 29 -4.26 10.58 14.56
N LYS A 30 -4.27 11.78 15.16
CA LYS A 30 -4.74 11.98 16.53
C LYS A 30 -6.21 12.38 16.54
N ILE A 31 -7.04 11.60 17.22
CA ILE A 31 -8.49 11.82 17.35
C ILE A 31 -8.92 11.68 18.81
N ARG A 32 -10.16 12.09 19.13
CA ARG A 32 -10.73 11.89 20.46
C ARG A 32 -10.88 10.40 20.80
N PRO A 33 -10.79 9.99 22.08
CA PRO A 33 -10.88 8.58 22.48
C PRO A 33 -12.20 7.90 22.11
N ASP A 34 -13.31 8.62 22.12
CA ASP A 34 -14.63 8.10 21.76
C ASP A 34 -14.74 7.81 20.25
N LEU A 35 -14.17 8.69 19.42
CA LEU A 35 -14.08 8.47 17.97
C LEU A 35 -13.17 7.29 17.63
N TYR A 36 -12.07 7.11 18.36
CA TYR A 36 -11.21 5.94 18.20
C TYR A 36 -11.96 4.63 18.47
N ARG A 37 -12.72 4.57 19.58
CA ARG A 37 -13.54 3.39 19.91
C ARG A 37 -14.64 3.14 18.89
N ALA A 38 -15.30 4.21 18.44
CA ALA A 38 -16.33 4.13 17.40
C ALA A 38 -15.74 3.59 16.08
N TYR A 39 -14.58 4.11 15.65
CA TYR A 39 -13.88 3.64 14.45
C TYR A 39 -13.56 2.15 14.55
N GLN A 40 -12.91 1.69 15.63
CA GLN A 40 -12.59 0.27 15.83
C GLN A 40 -13.84 -0.62 15.73
N ARG A 41 -14.93 -0.23 16.39
CA ARG A 41 -16.19 -0.98 16.37
C ARG A 41 -16.80 -1.02 14.98
N CYS A 42 -16.91 0.13 14.31
CA CYS A 42 -17.54 0.23 12.99
C CYS A 42 -16.73 -0.50 11.93
N SER A 43 -15.39 -0.36 11.92
CA SER A 43 -14.52 -1.11 11.02
C SER A 43 -14.72 -2.62 11.19
N TRP A 44 -14.78 -3.12 12.42
CA TRP A 44 -15.01 -4.54 12.69
C TRP A 44 -16.36 -5.02 12.14
N ILE A 45 -17.43 -4.25 12.31
CA ILE A 45 -18.76 -4.57 11.77
C ILE A 45 -18.69 -4.62 10.23
N ILE A 46 -18.12 -3.61 9.59
CA ILE A 46 -18.01 -3.53 8.12
C ILE A 46 -17.23 -4.73 7.57
N ILE A 47 -16.08 -5.05 8.17
CA ILE A 47 -15.25 -6.20 7.76
C ILE A 47 -16.07 -7.49 7.80
N ASN A 48 -16.83 -7.71 8.88
CA ASN A 48 -17.59 -8.95 9.04
C ASN A 48 -18.83 -9.03 8.13
N GLU A 49 -19.50 -7.91 7.87
CA GLU A 49 -20.71 -7.89 7.05
C GLU A 49 -20.42 -7.88 5.55
N THR A 50 -19.32 -7.24 5.14
CA THR A 50 -19.01 -7.00 3.72
C THR A 50 -17.80 -7.77 3.20
N GLY A 51 -16.99 -8.37 4.09
CA GLY A 51 -15.74 -9.04 3.73
C GLY A 51 -14.62 -8.09 3.30
N ARG A 52 -14.81 -6.78 3.43
CA ARG A 52 -13.78 -5.78 3.11
C ARG A 52 -12.58 -5.88 4.05
N SER A 53 -11.43 -5.40 3.58
CA SER A 53 -10.24 -5.32 4.43
C SER A 53 -10.24 -4.05 5.27
N GLN A 54 -9.48 -4.07 6.38
CA GLN A 54 -9.23 -2.87 7.18
C GLN A 54 -8.58 -1.76 6.35
N LEU A 55 -7.73 -2.12 5.38
CA LEU A 55 -7.01 -1.20 4.54
C LEU A 55 -7.94 -0.47 3.57
N ASP A 56 -8.89 -1.18 2.96
CA ASP A 56 -9.91 -0.55 2.10
C ASP A 56 -10.73 0.50 2.86
N ILE A 57 -11.06 0.20 4.12
CA ILE A 57 -11.80 1.13 4.99
C ILE A 57 -10.94 2.35 5.34
N MET A 58 -9.64 2.16 5.60
CA MET A 58 -8.70 3.26 5.85
C MET A 58 -8.56 4.16 4.61
N GLN A 59 -8.42 3.57 3.44
CA GLN A 59 -8.28 4.30 2.17
C GLN A 59 -9.53 5.12 1.87
N GLU A 60 -10.71 4.51 1.95
CA GLU A 60 -11.99 5.21 1.74
C GLU A 60 -12.14 6.41 2.68
N MET A 61 -11.81 6.28 3.97
CA MET A 61 -11.91 7.43 4.89
C MET A 61 -10.98 8.59 4.51
N VAL A 62 -9.79 8.29 3.98
CA VAL A 62 -8.86 9.33 3.54
C VAL A 62 -9.33 9.96 2.23
N GLU A 63 -9.79 9.14 1.28
CA GLU A 63 -10.34 9.61 0.00
C GLU A 63 -11.57 10.49 0.20
N ASP A 64 -12.54 10.07 1.01
CA ASP A 64 -13.73 10.86 1.34
C ASP A 64 -13.36 12.21 1.97
N PHE A 65 -12.34 12.22 2.84
CA PHE A 65 -11.83 13.45 3.43
C PHE A 65 -11.24 14.39 2.37
N LEU A 66 -10.42 13.88 1.46
CA LEU A 66 -9.77 14.67 0.40
C LEU A 66 -10.80 15.19 -0.62
N ILE A 67 -11.69 14.32 -1.11
CA ILE A 67 -12.76 14.66 -2.06
C ILE A 67 -13.64 15.77 -1.49
N LYS A 68 -14.00 15.69 -0.20
CA LYS A 68 -14.80 16.73 0.48
C LYS A 68 -14.12 18.11 0.44
N HIS A 69 -12.79 18.15 0.36
CA HIS A 69 -12.00 19.39 0.26
C HIS A 69 -11.60 19.74 -1.18
N GLY A 70 -12.02 18.95 -2.18
CA GLY A 70 -11.67 19.15 -3.58
C GLY A 70 -10.22 18.80 -3.93
N CYS A 71 -9.61 17.93 -3.13
CA CYS A 71 -8.30 17.35 -3.38
C CYS A 71 -8.40 16.06 -4.17
#